data_AF-A0A1N6ENN1-F1
#
_entry.id   AF-A0A1N6ENN1-F1
#
_cell.length_a   1.000
_cell.length_b   1.000
_cell.length_c   1.000
_cell.angle_alpha   90.00
_cell.angle_beta   90.00
_cell.angle_gamma   90.00
#
_symmetry.space_group_name_H-M   'P 1'
#
loop_
_entity.id
_entity.type
_entity.pdbx_description
1 polymer ?
#
loop_
_entity_poly.entity_id
_entity_poly.type
_entity_poly.pdbx_seq_one_letter_code
_entity_poly.pdbx_strand_id
1 'polypeptide(L)'
;MNTTNTDGLRGLDEDPDLDRLLGAAARPSTGLTPEVHSRLAAMAESAMAPDRPPHRRRAALAAAVLAPVLLVGGAGAAFAATMVDWSQFWGTSTSTTTEWQAWAEEPDAIVTYSLPGGGACELRLGDVTYSPDPDRPDGVEADPRSADAVRDYLRAGDLFTEADVENAIVSGRPVDENFIEEDDGSRTRFGYGTENYDADVEYNMAVKSAIQDRMTEYVEGRGLPMVGVGWLGQEKCTGVDE
;
A
#
# COMPACT_ATOMS: atom_id res chain seq x y z
N MET A 1 39.74 -33.91 -42.98
CA MET A 1 39.12 -32.83 -43.78
C MET A 1 38.27 -32.01 -42.85
N ASN A 2 38.65 -30.74 -42.69
CA ASN A 2 38.03 -29.73 -41.82
C ASN A 2 36.90 -29.04 -42.58
N THR A 3 35.74 -28.86 -41.94
CA THR A 3 34.85 -27.73 -42.22
C THR A 3 34.26 -27.24 -40.91
N THR A 4 34.89 -26.19 -40.38
CA THR A 4 34.37 -25.25 -39.38
C THR A 4 33.17 -24.51 -39.98
N ASN A 5 32.05 -24.45 -39.28
CA ASN A 5 30.96 -23.53 -39.59
C ASN A 5 30.76 -22.61 -38.38
N THR A 6 31.38 -21.43 -38.46
CA THR A 6 31.05 -20.24 -37.70
C THR A 6 29.83 -19.61 -38.37
N ASP A 7 28.70 -19.55 -37.67
CA ASP A 7 27.64 -18.59 -38.01
C ASP A 7 27.28 -17.82 -36.75
N GLY A 8 27.52 -16.50 -36.83
CA GLY A 8 27.46 -15.57 -35.73
C GLY A 8 26.03 -15.21 -35.33
N LEU A 9 25.96 -14.59 -34.15
CA LEU A 9 24.80 -13.89 -33.60
C LEU A 9 24.13 -13.01 -34.66
N ARG A 10 23.01 -13.49 -35.20
CA ARG A 10 22.10 -12.69 -36.00
C ARG A 10 21.32 -11.78 -35.07
N GLY A 11 21.32 -10.49 -35.43
CA GLY A 11 20.83 -9.38 -34.64
C GLY A 11 19.39 -9.53 -34.21
N LEU A 12 19.13 -8.92 -33.05
CA LEU A 12 17.81 -8.49 -32.63
C LEU A 12 17.36 -7.46 -33.68
N ASP A 13 16.53 -7.89 -34.63
CA ASP A 13 15.83 -6.95 -35.50
C ASP A 13 15.00 -6.05 -34.58
N GLU A 14 15.36 -4.76 -34.58
CA GLU A 14 14.62 -3.67 -33.97
C GLU A 14 13.20 -3.69 -34.57
N ASP A 15 12.21 -4.02 -33.76
CA ASP A 15 10.82 -4.10 -34.20
C ASP A 15 10.32 -2.67 -34.51
N PRO A 16 10.13 -2.32 -35.80
CA PRO A 16 9.75 -0.97 -36.20
C PRO A 16 8.34 -0.61 -35.77
N ASP A 17 7.50 -1.59 -35.44
CA ASP A 17 6.17 -1.36 -34.88
C ASP A 17 6.24 -1.02 -33.38
N LEU A 18 7.20 -1.59 -32.65
CA LEU A 18 7.47 -1.23 -31.25
C LEU A 18 7.98 0.22 -31.14
N ASP A 19 8.92 0.61 -31.98
CA ASP A 19 9.43 2.00 -32.03
C ASP A 19 8.34 3.00 -32.44
N ARG A 20 7.43 2.59 -33.34
CA ARG A 20 6.28 3.42 -33.73
C ARG A 20 5.27 3.57 -32.60
N LEU A 21 5.05 2.54 -31.79
CA LEU A 21 4.18 2.59 -30.61
C LEU A 21 4.79 3.44 -29.49
N LEU A 22 6.10 3.31 -29.24
CA LEU A 22 6.83 4.14 -28.28
C LEU A 22 6.86 5.62 -28.72
N GLY A 23 7.06 5.90 -30.00
CA GLY A 23 7.02 7.25 -30.55
C GLY A 23 5.63 7.90 -30.50
N ALA A 24 4.55 7.10 -30.52
CA ALA A 24 3.19 7.58 -30.32
C ALA A 24 2.86 7.86 -28.85
N ALA A 25 3.38 7.06 -27.92
CA ALA A 25 3.23 7.25 -26.48
C ALA A 25 4.06 8.41 -25.92
N ALA A 26 5.19 8.74 -26.56
CA ALA A 26 6.10 9.81 -26.12
C ALA A 26 5.65 11.24 -26.46
N ARG A 27 4.47 11.44 -27.08
CA ARG A 27 3.94 12.80 -27.27
C ARG A 27 3.39 13.34 -25.94
N PRO A 28 3.96 14.40 -25.36
CA PRO A 28 3.37 15.04 -24.20
C PRO A 28 2.05 15.67 -24.65
N SER A 29 0.91 15.11 -24.25
CA SER A 29 -0.41 15.64 -24.60
C SER A 29 -0.92 16.74 -23.66
N THR A 30 -0.06 17.25 -22.79
CA THR A 30 -0.39 18.40 -21.93
C THR A 30 0.67 19.47 -22.13
N GLY A 31 0.32 20.48 -22.94
CA GLY A 31 1.06 21.74 -22.91
C GLY A 31 1.01 22.29 -21.49
N LEU A 32 2.16 22.30 -20.82
CA LEU A 32 2.37 22.97 -19.54
C LEU A 32 1.99 24.44 -19.70
N THR A 33 0.82 24.82 -19.21
CA THR A 33 0.39 26.21 -19.26
C THR A 33 1.17 27.01 -18.20
N PRO A 34 1.42 28.31 -18.42
CA PRO A 34 2.09 29.19 -17.45
C PRO A 34 1.42 29.15 -16.06
N GLU A 35 0.10 28.92 -16.03
CA GLU A 35 -0.69 28.79 -14.81
C GLU A 35 -0.28 27.55 -13.99
N VAL A 36 0.02 26.42 -14.64
CA VAL A 36 0.49 25.20 -13.97
C VAL A 36 1.88 25.41 -13.36
N HIS A 37 2.76 26.13 -14.08
CA HIS A 37 4.08 26.50 -13.57
C HIS A 37 4.00 27.44 -12.36
N SER A 38 3.09 28.42 -12.37
CA SER A 38 2.88 29.31 -11.22
C SER A 38 2.32 28.57 -10.00
N ARG A 39 1.49 27.54 -10.21
CA ARG A 39 0.95 26.70 -9.13
C ARG A 39 2.01 25.80 -8.52
N LEU A 40 2.87 25.20 -9.35
CA LEU A 40 4.01 24.41 -8.89
C LEU A 40 5.04 25.26 -8.15
N ALA A 41 5.33 26.47 -8.64
CA ALA A 41 6.23 27.40 -7.96
C ALA A 41 5.67 27.84 -6.60
N ALA A 42 4.37 28.17 -6.52
CA ALA A 42 3.73 28.53 -5.26
C ALA A 42 3.68 27.36 -4.25
N MET A 43 3.47 26.13 -4.72
CA MET A 43 3.51 24.93 -3.87
C MET A 43 4.94 24.65 -3.36
N ALA A 44 5.95 24.75 -4.23
CA ALA A 44 7.35 24.57 -3.84
C ALA A 44 7.83 25.65 -2.85
N GLU A 45 7.36 26.90 -2.99
CA GLU A 45 7.70 28.00 -2.09
C GLU A 45 7.05 27.84 -0.70
N SER A 46 5.84 27.27 -0.64
CA SER A 46 5.18 26.93 0.63
C SER A 46 5.85 25.76 1.37
N ALA A 47 6.42 24.81 0.62
CA ALA A 47 7.12 23.65 1.18
C ALA A 47 8.53 23.99 1.70
N MET A 48 9.14 25.07 1.22
CA MET A 48 10.52 25.44 1.56
C MET A 48 10.64 26.52 2.64
N ALA A 49 9.53 27.08 3.16
CA ALA A 49 9.56 28.09 4.20
C ALA A 49 10.02 27.47 5.54
N PRO A 50 11.23 27.80 6.05
CA PRO A 50 11.71 27.26 7.31
C PRO A 50 11.20 28.10 8.47
N ASP A 51 10.28 27.54 9.27
CA ASP A 51 9.93 28.12 10.57
C ASP A 51 11.08 27.89 11.56
N ARG A 52 11.95 28.89 11.71
CA ARG A 52 12.87 28.97 12.85
C ARG A 52 12.26 29.85 13.95
N PRO A 53 11.83 29.27 15.09
CA PRO A 53 11.41 30.08 16.22
C PRO A 53 12.62 30.77 16.88
N PRO A 54 12.52 32.05 17.28
CA PRO A 54 13.59 32.73 17.99
C PRO A 54 13.67 32.24 19.44
N HIS A 55 14.79 31.60 19.80
CA HIS A 55 15.12 31.26 21.19
C HIS A 55 15.20 32.51 22.07
N ARG A 56 14.28 32.65 23.03
CA ARG A 56 14.50 33.47 24.22
C ARG A 56 14.21 32.65 25.50
N ARG A 57 15.26 32.58 26.32
CA ARG A 57 15.30 31.96 27.65
C ARG A 57 14.43 32.72 28.65
N ARG A 58 13.60 32.02 29.43
CA ARG A 58 13.60 31.95 30.92
C ARG A 58 12.24 31.53 31.51
N ALA A 59 12.30 30.43 32.26
CA ALA A 59 11.66 30.13 33.56
C ALA A 59 10.12 30.14 33.75
N ALA A 60 9.67 28.96 34.20
CA ALA A 60 8.78 28.70 35.35
C ALA A 60 7.26 28.51 35.13
N LEU A 61 6.85 27.29 35.51
CA LEU A 61 5.64 26.89 36.26
C LEU A 61 4.24 27.08 35.64
N ALA A 62 3.66 25.92 35.33
CA ALA A 62 2.28 25.48 35.60
C ALA A 62 1.10 26.40 35.26
N ALA A 63 0.25 25.96 34.31
CA ALA A 63 -1.21 25.90 34.47
C ALA A 63 -1.84 25.26 33.23
N ALA A 64 -2.77 24.33 33.47
CA ALA A 64 -3.73 23.84 32.49
C ALA A 64 -4.63 25.00 32.03
N VAL A 65 -4.77 25.18 30.72
CA VAL A 65 -5.78 26.06 30.11
C VAL A 65 -6.26 25.40 28.82
N LEU A 66 -7.54 25.02 28.82
CA LEU A 66 -8.37 24.77 27.64
C LEU A 66 -8.22 25.91 26.64
N ALA A 67 -7.87 25.60 25.39
CA ALA A 67 -8.00 26.53 24.28
C ALA A 67 -8.58 25.82 23.04
N PRO A 68 -9.48 26.50 22.32
CA PRO A 68 -10.33 25.92 21.29
C PRO A 68 -9.54 25.69 20.00
N VAL A 69 -9.69 24.52 19.39
CA VAL A 69 -9.24 24.29 18.02
C VAL A 69 -10.15 25.11 17.10
N LEU A 70 -9.65 26.27 16.69
CA LEU A 70 -10.26 27.13 15.68
C LEU A 70 -10.19 26.44 14.33
N LEU A 71 -11.36 26.06 13.82
CA LEU A 71 -11.66 25.79 12.41
C LEU A 71 -11.09 26.91 11.53
N VAL A 72 -10.06 26.59 10.75
CA VAL A 72 -9.71 27.31 9.53
C VAL A 72 -9.64 26.26 8.42
N GLY A 73 -10.58 26.39 7.48
CA GLY A 73 -10.91 25.37 6.49
C GLY A 73 -9.72 24.93 5.63
N GLY A 74 -9.48 23.63 5.63
CA GLY A 74 -8.96 22.92 4.47
C GLY A 74 -10.16 22.39 3.70
N ALA A 75 -10.16 22.57 2.37
CA ALA A 75 -11.15 21.98 1.49
C ALA A 75 -11.28 20.49 1.80
N GLY A 76 -12.46 20.05 2.26
CA GLY A 76 -12.81 18.65 2.17
C GLY A 76 -12.69 18.30 0.69
N ALA A 77 -11.79 17.38 0.35
CA ALA A 77 -11.80 16.76 -0.95
C ALA A 77 -13.23 16.23 -1.12
N ALA A 78 -13.99 16.83 -2.04
CA ALA A 78 -15.23 16.23 -2.47
C ALA A 78 -14.81 14.96 -3.19
N PHE A 79 -14.80 13.84 -2.47
CA PHE A 79 -14.70 12.53 -3.07
C PHE A 79 -15.80 12.49 -4.13
N ALA A 80 -15.41 12.35 -5.40
CA ALA A 80 -16.37 12.06 -6.43
C ALA A 80 -17.13 10.82 -5.94
N ALA A 81 -18.46 10.88 -5.92
CA ALA A 81 -19.26 9.70 -5.62
C ALA A 81 -18.88 8.64 -6.66
N THR A 82 -17.98 7.75 -6.29
CA THR A 82 -17.61 6.59 -7.08
C THR A 82 -18.84 5.69 -7.13
N MET A 83 -19.06 4.98 -8.24
CA MET A 83 -20.15 3.99 -8.27
C MET A 83 -19.86 2.81 -7.35
N VAL A 84 -18.62 2.71 -6.86
CA VAL A 84 -18.16 1.73 -5.89
C VAL A 84 -18.57 2.12 -4.46
N ASP A 85 -19.22 1.18 -3.78
CA ASP A 85 -19.46 1.23 -2.34
C ASP A 85 -18.22 0.74 -1.57
N TRP A 86 -17.36 1.68 -1.18
CA TRP A 86 -16.14 1.39 -0.41
C TRP A 86 -16.42 0.89 1.00
N SER A 87 -17.66 1.00 1.52
CA SER A 87 -17.99 0.49 2.85
C SER A 87 -17.77 -1.03 2.99
N GLN A 88 -17.74 -1.73 1.85
CA GLN A 88 -17.40 -3.15 1.74
C GLN A 88 -15.92 -3.44 2.09
N PHE A 89 -15.01 -2.51 1.80
CA PHE A 89 -13.59 -2.66 2.15
C PHE A 89 -13.32 -2.45 3.64
N TRP A 90 -14.15 -1.67 4.31
CA TRP A 90 -13.92 -1.26 5.70
C TRP A 90 -14.69 -2.06 6.75
N GLY A 91 -15.43 -3.10 6.34
CA GLY A 91 -16.24 -3.93 7.24
C GLY A 91 -17.49 -3.21 7.79
N THR A 92 -17.87 -2.06 7.20
CA THR A 92 -19.05 -1.27 7.58
C THR A 92 -20.31 -1.62 6.79
N SER A 93 -20.20 -2.44 5.74
CA SER A 93 -21.38 -3.04 5.10
C SER A 93 -22.09 -3.94 6.12
N THR A 94 -23.41 -3.89 6.16
CA THR A 94 -24.37 -4.47 7.13
C THR A 94 -24.31 -6.00 7.30
N SER A 95 -23.24 -6.63 6.84
CA SER A 95 -22.93 -8.03 6.90
C SER A 95 -21.42 -8.17 7.03
N THR A 96 -20.95 -8.52 8.24
CA THR A 96 -19.75 -9.34 8.60
C THR A 96 -18.89 -8.71 9.72
N THR A 97 -19.24 -9.09 10.96
CA THR A 97 -18.45 -9.04 12.21
C THR A 97 -17.83 -7.70 12.63
N THR A 98 -18.61 -6.89 13.37
CA THR A 98 -18.08 -5.86 14.29
C THR A 98 -17.22 -6.46 15.41
N GLU A 99 -17.22 -7.79 15.55
CA GLU A 99 -16.48 -8.55 16.55
C GLU A 99 -15.15 -9.07 15.97
N TRP A 100 -14.15 -9.14 16.83
CA TRP A 100 -12.91 -9.82 16.47
C TRP A 100 -13.17 -11.33 16.40
N GLN A 101 -12.57 -12.01 15.43
CA GLN A 101 -12.54 -13.46 15.45
C GLN A 101 -11.75 -13.93 16.69
N ALA A 102 -12.01 -15.15 17.16
CA ALA A 102 -11.39 -15.66 18.39
C ALA A 102 -9.85 -15.58 18.38
N TRP A 103 -9.21 -15.81 17.24
CA TRP A 103 -7.75 -15.67 17.10
C TRP A 103 -7.30 -14.20 17.17
N ALA A 104 -8.13 -13.28 16.70
CA ALA A 104 -7.82 -11.86 16.65
C ALA A 104 -8.01 -11.17 18.01
N GLU A 105 -8.61 -11.82 19.01
CA GLU A 105 -8.62 -11.30 20.40
C GLU A 105 -7.23 -11.34 21.05
N GLU A 106 -6.38 -12.30 20.65
CA GLU A 106 -4.99 -12.44 21.09
C GLU A 106 -4.05 -12.54 19.87
N PRO A 107 -3.89 -11.45 19.10
CA PRO A 107 -3.11 -11.49 17.87
C PRO A 107 -1.60 -11.53 18.14
N ASP A 108 -0.84 -11.97 17.14
CA ASP A 108 0.63 -11.92 17.19
C ASP A 108 1.16 -10.48 17.03
N ALA A 109 0.43 -9.64 16.27
CA ALA A 109 0.73 -8.22 16.10
C ALA A 109 -0.54 -7.36 16.00
N ILE A 110 -0.42 -6.11 16.45
CA ILE A 110 -1.41 -5.05 16.24
C ILE A 110 -0.71 -3.88 15.57
N VAL A 111 -1.26 -3.43 14.45
CA VAL A 111 -0.79 -2.28 13.68
C VAL A 111 -1.89 -1.24 13.62
N THR A 112 -1.60 -0.02 14.05
CA THR A 112 -2.53 1.11 13.97
C THR A 112 -1.98 2.17 13.02
N TYR A 113 -2.84 2.70 12.15
CA TYR A 113 -2.46 3.73 11.19
C TYR A 113 -3.63 4.63 10.83
N SER A 114 -3.32 5.85 10.38
CA SER A 114 -4.31 6.82 9.93
C SER A 114 -4.44 6.76 8.42
N LEU A 115 -5.68 6.85 7.93
CA LEU A 115 -6.00 6.95 6.52
C LEU A 115 -5.87 8.40 6.05
N PRO A 116 -5.51 8.64 4.76
CA PRO A 116 -5.45 9.97 4.17
C PRO A 116 -6.71 10.84 4.37
N GLY A 117 -7.90 10.23 4.38
CA GLY A 117 -9.18 10.89 4.61
C GLY A 117 -9.41 11.31 6.06
N GLY A 118 -8.63 10.81 7.01
CA GLY A 118 -8.75 11.13 8.44
C GLY A 118 -9.29 9.99 9.32
N GLY A 119 -9.72 8.88 8.72
CA GLY A 119 -10.05 7.66 9.45
C GLY A 119 -8.82 7.02 10.11
N ALA A 120 -9.05 6.06 11.01
CA ALA A 120 -8.00 5.26 11.62
C ALA A 120 -8.33 3.77 11.50
N CYS A 121 -7.31 2.95 11.28
CA CYS A 121 -7.43 1.51 11.17
C CYS A 121 -6.63 0.81 12.26
N GLU A 122 -7.20 -0.27 12.78
CA GLU A 122 -6.52 -1.28 13.59
C GLU A 122 -6.48 -2.58 12.79
N LEU A 123 -5.27 -3.00 12.40
CA LEU A 123 -5.00 -4.27 11.74
C LEU A 123 -4.38 -5.24 12.75
N ARG A 124 -5.04 -6.38 12.95
CA ARG A 124 -4.55 -7.49 13.77
C ARG A 124 -4.04 -8.61 12.88
N LEU A 125 -2.84 -9.09 13.16
CA LEU A 125 -2.15 -10.12 12.38
C LEU A 125 -1.88 -11.33 13.28
N GLY A 126 -2.10 -12.54 12.78
CA GLY A 126 -1.88 -13.75 13.56
C GLY A 126 -2.36 -15.01 12.85
N ASP A 127 -2.77 -16.01 13.64
CA ASP A 127 -3.19 -17.34 13.19
C ASP A 127 -2.24 -17.93 12.14
N VAL A 128 -0.95 -17.85 12.42
CA VAL A 128 0.07 -18.33 11.50
C VAL A 128 0.02 -19.85 11.45
N THR A 129 -0.06 -20.41 10.24
CA THR A 129 -0.16 -21.84 9.97
C THR A 129 0.93 -22.31 9.01
N TYR A 130 1.25 -23.60 9.07
CA TYR A 130 2.12 -24.27 8.10
C TYR A 130 1.37 -25.44 7.49
N SER A 131 1.04 -25.33 6.22
CA SER A 131 0.30 -26.33 5.44
C SER A 131 0.72 -26.27 3.97
N PRO A 132 1.94 -26.73 3.63
CA PRO A 132 2.37 -26.76 2.24
C PRO A 132 1.56 -27.77 1.43
N ASP A 133 1.40 -27.49 0.14
CA ASP A 133 0.77 -28.41 -0.81
C ASP A 133 1.54 -29.75 -0.86
N PRO A 134 0.87 -30.90 -0.63
CA PRO A 134 1.50 -32.21 -0.75
C PRO A 134 1.91 -32.56 -2.19
N ASP A 135 1.25 -32.00 -3.20
CA ASP A 135 1.48 -32.27 -4.63
C ASP A 135 2.39 -31.21 -5.29
N ARG A 136 3.15 -30.45 -4.47
CA ARG A 136 4.04 -29.39 -4.95
C ARG A 136 5.11 -29.92 -5.93
N PRO A 137 5.51 -29.13 -6.94
CA PRO A 137 6.52 -29.54 -7.90
C PRO A 137 7.87 -29.90 -7.27
N ASP A 138 8.60 -30.80 -7.91
CA ASP A 138 9.96 -31.16 -7.51
C ASP A 138 10.87 -29.91 -7.48
N GLY A 139 11.59 -29.74 -6.36
CA GLY A 139 12.47 -28.58 -6.14
C GLY A 139 11.81 -27.38 -5.47
N VAL A 140 10.50 -27.42 -5.20
CA VAL A 140 9.84 -26.41 -4.35
C VAL A 140 10.00 -26.81 -2.88
N GLU A 141 10.91 -26.11 -2.20
CA GLU A 141 11.18 -26.32 -0.78
C GLU A 141 10.11 -25.64 0.09
N ALA A 142 9.71 -26.32 1.16
CA ALA A 142 8.87 -25.78 2.22
C ALA A 142 9.48 -26.20 3.56
N ASP A 143 9.51 -25.29 4.53
CA ASP A 143 10.13 -25.50 5.82
C ASP A 143 9.15 -25.10 6.95
N PRO A 144 8.83 -25.99 7.91
CA PRO A 144 7.96 -25.64 9.03
C PRO A 144 8.51 -24.49 9.89
N ARG A 145 9.84 -24.27 9.89
CA ARG A 145 10.47 -23.15 10.61
C ARG A 145 10.07 -21.79 10.04
N SER A 146 9.58 -21.72 8.80
CA SER A 146 9.11 -20.48 8.20
C SER A 146 7.91 -19.90 8.95
N ALA A 147 6.99 -20.74 9.44
CA ALA A 147 5.87 -20.28 10.24
C ALA A 147 6.32 -19.71 11.60
N ASP A 148 7.34 -20.30 12.22
CA ASP A 148 7.93 -19.75 13.45
C ASP A 148 8.62 -18.41 13.18
N ALA A 149 9.35 -18.30 12.07
CA ALA A 149 9.97 -17.03 11.66
C ALA A 149 8.94 -15.92 11.40
N VAL A 150 7.78 -16.25 10.81
CA VAL A 150 6.67 -15.30 10.65
C VAL A 150 6.13 -14.85 12.02
N ARG A 151 5.87 -15.78 12.96
CA ARG A 151 5.41 -15.41 14.30
C ARG A 151 6.43 -14.53 15.03
N ASP A 152 7.70 -14.86 14.90
CA ASP A 152 8.79 -14.07 15.47
C ASP A 152 8.82 -12.66 14.88
N TYR A 153 8.64 -12.52 13.56
CA TYR A 153 8.55 -11.23 12.88
C TYR A 153 7.38 -10.40 13.42
N LEU A 154 6.17 -10.98 13.45
CA LEU A 154 4.96 -10.32 13.94
C LEU A 154 5.12 -9.83 15.39
N ARG A 155 5.77 -10.63 16.25
CA ARG A 155 5.98 -10.30 17.66
C ARG A 155 7.18 -9.39 17.94
N ALA A 156 8.07 -9.17 16.97
CA ALA A 156 9.28 -8.36 17.15
C ALA A 156 8.95 -6.87 17.42
N GLY A 157 7.75 -6.43 17.03
CA GLY A 157 7.23 -5.10 17.29
C GLY A 157 7.63 -4.06 16.23
N ASP A 158 6.74 -3.09 16.04
CA ASP A 158 6.87 -1.94 15.11
C ASP A 158 6.89 -2.26 13.61
N LEU A 159 6.05 -3.22 13.20
CA LEU A 159 5.84 -3.59 11.79
C LEU A 159 5.55 -2.39 10.86
N PHE A 160 4.85 -1.38 11.38
CA PHE A 160 4.49 -0.21 10.61
C PHE A 160 5.67 0.71 10.32
N THR A 161 6.58 0.91 11.28
CA THR A 161 7.76 1.75 11.07
C THR A 161 8.77 1.10 10.11
N GLU A 162 8.77 -0.23 10.01
CA GLU A 162 9.59 -0.97 9.05
C GLU A 162 8.98 -0.99 7.63
N ALA A 163 7.67 -0.81 7.51
CA ALA A 163 6.93 -0.86 6.26
C ALA A 163 7.15 0.40 5.41
N ASP A 164 7.65 0.24 4.18
CA ASP A 164 7.79 1.34 3.22
C ASP A 164 6.49 1.51 2.41
N VAL A 165 5.49 2.11 3.06
CA VAL A 165 4.14 2.29 2.49
C VAL A 165 4.18 3.16 1.22
N GLU A 166 5.00 4.20 1.20
CA GLU A 166 5.13 5.09 0.03
C GLU A 166 5.71 4.33 -1.18
N ASN A 167 6.74 3.52 -0.96
CA ASN A 167 7.26 2.68 -2.03
C ASN A 167 6.20 1.68 -2.51
N ALA A 168 5.45 1.04 -1.60
CA ALA A 168 4.38 0.12 -1.96
C ALA A 168 3.28 0.79 -2.81
N ILE A 169 2.89 2.03 -2.49
CA ILE A 169 1.97 2.83 -3.32
C ILE A 169 2.56 3.03 -4.72
N VAL A 170 3.80 3.52 -4.81
CA VAL A 170 4.42 3.84 -6.11
C VAL A 170 4.64 2.58 -6.95
N SER A 171 5.05 1.47 -6.36
CA SER A 171 5.27 0.21 -7.05
C SER A 171 3.98 -0.52 -7.41
N GLY A 172 2.89 -0.30 -6.66
CA GLY A 172 1.58 -0.91 -6.92
C GLY A 172 0.86 -0.30 -8.12
N ARG A 173 0.89 1.04 -8.26
CA ARG A 173 0.16 1.77 -9.31
C ARG A 173 0.32 1.25 -10.75
N PRO A 174 1.50 0.81 -11.21
CA PRO A 174 1.67 0.25 -12.55
C PRO A 174 1.11 -1.17 -12.72
N VAL A 175 0.93 -1.91 -11.63
CA VAL A 175 0.61 -3.35 -11.61
C VAL A 175 -0.87 -3.61 -11.22
N ASP A 176 -1.52 -2.61 -10.62
CA ASP A 176 -2.88 -2.69 -10.13
C ASP A 176 -3.92 -2.80 -11.26
N GLU A 177 -4.25 -4.05 -11.61
CA GLU A 177 -5.48 -4.42 -12.30
C GLU A 177 -6.53 -4.86 -11.29
N ASN A 178 -6.95 -3.90 -10.45
CA ASN A 178 -7.91 -4.15 -9.39
C ASN A 178 -9.35 -4.05 -9.90
N PHE A 179 -10.17 -5.03 -9.53
CA PHE A 179 -11.59 -5.11 -9.90
C PHE A 179 -12.44 -5.48 -8.69
N ILE A 180 -13.60 -4.84 -8.58
CA ILE A 180 -14.68 -5.24 -7.69
C ILE A 180 -15.68 -6.02 -8.53
N GLU A 181 -16.10 -7.20 -8.04
CA GLU A 181 -17.18 -7.96 -8.63
C GLU A 181 -18.49 -7.58 -7.94
N GLU A 182 -19.45 -7.12 -8.72
CA GLU A 182 -20.78 -6.72 -8.24
C GLU A 182 -21.71 -7.94 -8.15
N ASP A 183 -22.85 -7.81 -7.44
CA ASP A 183 -23.84 -8.89 -7.27
C ASP A 183 -24.37 -9.48 -8.59
N ASP A 184 -24.33 -8.71 -9.68
CA ASP A 184 -24.77 -9.13 -11.01
C ASP A 184 -23.65 -9.82 -11.83
N GLY A 185 -22.48 -10.02 -11.23
CA GLY A 185 -21.29 -10.60 -11.84
C GLY A 185 -20.51 -9.65 -12.76
N SER A 186 -20.91 -8.37 -12.84
CA SER A 186 -20.12 -7.36 -13.52
C SER A 186 -18.86 -7.02 -12.72
N ARG A 187 -17.84 -6.52 -13.42
CA ARG A 187 -16.54 -6.17 -12.81
C ARG A 187 -16.25 -4.69 -13.03
N THR A 188 -16.16 -3.95 -11.95
CA THR A 188 -15.82 -2.52 -11.94
C THR A 188 -14.34 -2.37 -11.67
N ARG A 189 -13.60 -1.76 -12.61
CA ARG A 189 -12.18 -1.47 -12.39
C ARG A 189 -12.05 -0.32 -11.38
N PHE A 190 -11.11 -0.47 -10.45
CA PHE A 190 -10.79 0.55 -9.46
C PHE A 190 -9.27 0.75 -9.30
N GLY A 191 -8.90 1.78 -8.54
CA GLY A 191 -7.50 2.10 -8.25
C GLY A 191 -6.98 3.31 -9.04
N TYR A 192 -5.70 3.60 -8.86
CA TYR A 192 -5.09 4.83 -9.36
C TYR A 192 -5.28 5.01 -10.88
N GLY A 193 -5.65 6.23 -11.29
CA GLY A 193 -5.90 6.56 -12.69
C GLY A 193 -7.25 6.08 -13.24
N THR A 194 -8.13 5.51 -12.41
CA THR A 194 -9.52 5.18 -12.77
C THR A 194 -10.50 6.21 -12.20
N GLU A 195 -11.75 6.18 -12.67
CA GLU A 195 -12.84 7.00 -12.10
C GLU A 195 -13.31 6.51 -10.72
N ASN A 196 -12.98 5.26 -10.37
CA ASN A 196 -13.25 4.64 -9.07
C ASN A 196 -11.97 4.60 -8.23
N TYR A 197 -11.27 5.72 -8.15
CA TYR A 197 -10.09 5.84 -7.28
C TYR A 197 -10.49 6.37 -5.90
N ASP A 198 -10.00 5.70 -4.87
CA ASP A 198 -10.08 6.13 -3.48
C ASP A 198 -8.70 6.06 -2.83
N ALA A 199 -8.26 7.16 -2.21
CA ALA A 199 -6.93 7.27 -1.64
C ALA A 199 -6.77 6.47 -0.33
N ASP A 200 -7.85 6.29 0.41
CA ASP A 200 -7.82 5.52 1.66
C ASP A 200 -7.70 4.03 1.34
N VAL A 201 -8.40 3.57 0.30
CA VAL A 201 -8.29 2.20 -0.19
C VAL A 201 -6.89 1.92 -0.73
N GLU A 202 -6.32 2.80 -1.56
CA GLU A 202 -4.93 2.67 -2.03
C GLU A 202 -3.97 2.58 -0.84
N TYR A 203 -4.12 3.46 0.14
CA TYR A 203 -3.26 3.48 1.32
C TYR A 203 -3.38 2.20 2.16
N ASN A 204 -4.60 1.73 2.44
CA ASN A 204 -4.84 0.49 3.18
C ASN A 204 -4.22 -0.73 2.49
N MET A 205 -4.40 -0.84 1.17
CA MET A 205 -3.77 -1.90 0.38
C MET A 205 -2.24 -1.82 0.44
N ALA A 206 -1.68 -0.61 0.33
CA ALA A 206 -0.24 -0.40 0.40
C ALA A 206 0.35 -0.74 1.78
N VAL A 207 -0.34 -0.42 2.88
CA VAL A 207 0.08 -0.81 4.23
C VAL A 207 0.19 -2.33 4.35
N LYS A 208 -0.83 -3.06 3.90
CA LYS A 208 -0.83 -4.54 3.93
C LYS A 208 0.27 -5.13 3.05
N SER A 209 0.45 -4.60 1.84
CA SER A 209 1.52 -5.02 0.94
C SER A 209 2.90 -4.79 1.57
N ALA A 210 3.15 -3.60 2.10
CA ALA A 210 4.44 -3.26 2.68
C ALA A 210 4.79 -4.15 3.90
N ILE A 211 3.81 -4.49 4.74
CA ILE A 211 4.00 -5.45 5.85
C ILE A 211 4.30 -6.85 5.30
N GLN A 212 3.57 -7.30 4.28
CA GLN A 212 3.79 -8.62 3.66
C GLN A 212 5.17 -8.72 3.01
N ASP A 213 5.62 -7.66 2.33
CA ASP A 213 6.92 -7.60 1.69
C ASP A 213 8.02 -7.69 2.75
N ARG A 214 7.94 -6.90 3.82
CA ARG A 214 8.92 -6.96 4.92
C ARG A 214 8.95 -8.29 5.64
N MET A 215 7.79 -8.89 5.86
CA MET A 215 7.71 -10.24 6.43
C MET A 215 8.38 -11.27 5.53
N THR A 216 8.14 -11.20 4.22
CA THR A 216 8.76 -12.08 3.22
C THR A 216 10.28 -11.89 3.23
N GLU A 217 10.75 -10.64 3.15
CA GLU A 217 12.19 -10.31 3.25
C GLU A 217 12.82 -10.83 4.54
N TYR A 218 12.12 -10.72 5.68
CA TYR A 218 12.60 -11.20 6.97
C TYR A 218 12.77 -12.72 7.00
N VAL A 219 11.81 -13.47 6.47
CA VAL A 219 11.84 -14.93 6.44
C VAL A 219 12.86 -15.44 5.42
N GLU A 220 12.82 -14.91 4.19
CA GLU A 220 13.75 -15.29 3.13
C GLU A 220 15.18 -14.88 3.41
N GLY A 221 15.39 -13.74 4.09
CA GLY A 221 16.70 -13.30 4.56
C GLY A 221 17.37 -14.28 5.56
N ARG A 222 16.60 -15.22 6.13
CA ARG A 222 17.08 -16.32 6.97
C ARG A 222 17.29 -17.62 6.20
N GLY A 223 17.10 -17.61 4.89
CA GLY A 223 17.16 -18.79 4.03
C GLY A 223 15.98 -19.73 4.22
N LEU A 224 14.81 -19.20 4.63
CA LEU A 224 13.59 -19.97 4.82
C LEU A 224 12.59 -19.63 3.71
N PRO A 225 11.95 -20.62 3.05
CA PRO A 225 10.95 -20.36 2.02
C PRO A 225 9.59 -19.99 2.62
N MET A 226 8.84 -19.08 2.00
CA MET A 226 7.46 -18.75 2.41
C MET A 226 6.41 -19.81 1.97
N VAL A 227 6.82 -20.83 1.22
CA VAL A 227 5.93 -21.85 0.69
C VAL A 227 5.20 -22.59 1.82
N GLY A 228 3.87 -22.61 1.73
CA GLY A 228 3.02 -23.31 2.69
C GLY A 228 2.81 -22.58 4.01
N VAL A 229 3.32 -21.35 4.16
CA VAL A 229 3.02 -20.52 5.31
C VAL A 229 1.76 -19.71 5.02
N GLY A 230 0.79 -19.78 5.92
CA GLY A 230 -0.39 -18.92 5.93
C GLY A 230 -0.43 -18.09 7.20
N TRP A 231 -1.10 -16.96 7.15
CA TRP A 231 -1.45 -16.13 8.30
C TRP A 231 -2.76 -15.42 7.99
N LEU A 232 -3.45 -14.97 9.04
CA LEU A 232 -4.67 -14.21 8.92
C LEU A 232 -4.43 -12.75 9.33
N GLY A 233 -5.14 -11.87 8.63
CA GLY A 233 -5.30 -10.48 9.00
C GLY A 233 -6.78 -10.18 9.20
N GLN A 234 -7.12 -9.49 10.28
CA GLN A 234 -8.44 -8.90 10.46
C GLN A 234 -8.23 -7.42 10.78
N GLU A 235 -9.00 -6.56 10.14
CA GLU A 235 -8.91 -5.13 10.37
C GLU A 235 -10.26 -4.54 10.73
N LYS A 236 -10.20 -3.40 11.43
CA LYS A 236 -11.34 -2.51 11.63
C LYS A 236 -10.87 -1.09 11.37
N CYS A 237 -11.62 -0.37 10.56
CA CYS A 237 -11.33 1.03 10.28
C CYS A 237 -12.53 1.88 10.68
N THR A 238 -12.27 3.04 11.28
CA THR A 238 -13.26 4.11 11.36
C THR A 238 -13.29 4.77 9.99
N GLY A 239 -14.34 4.50 9.21
CA GLY A 239 -14.56 5.17 7.93
C GLY A 239 -14.55 6.69 8.09
N VAL A 240 -14.33 7.40 6.99
CA VAL A 240 -14.09 8.85 6.92
C VAL A 240 -15.30 9.73 7.29
N ASP A 241 -16.40 9.13 7.76
CA ASP A 241 -17.72 9.76 7.89
C ASP A 241 -18.20 9.94 9.35
N GLU A 242 -17.31 10.27 10.30
CA GLU A 242 -17.73 10.85 11.60
C GLU A 242 -17.66 12.39 11.62
#